data_AF-A0A7D6DQ24-F1
#
_entry.id   AF-A0A7D6DQ24-F1
#
_cell.length_a   1.000
_cell.length_b   1.000
_cell.length_c   1.000
_cell.angle_alpha   90.00
_cell.angle_beta   90.00
_cell.angle_gamma   90.00
#
_symmetry.space_group_name_H-M   'P 1'
#
loop_
_entity.id
_entity.type
_entity.pdbx_description
1 polymer ?
#
loop_
_entity_poly.entity_id
_entity_poly.type
_entity_poly.pdbx_seq_one_letter_code
_entity_poly.pdbx_strand_id
1 'polypeptide(L)'
;MTAVAEGAILAANSDLFNKAPQNRKFLRGVIASGNSNFGATYAIAGNIISAKCQVPLLYRFELLGTERDLQKVRQGLQQVWQQQMQ
;
A
#
# COMPACT_ATOMS: atom_id res chain seq x y z
N MET A 1 -8.67 3.17 8.62
CA MET A 1 -8.14 1.80 8.75
C MET A 1 -6.67 1.83 8.35
N THR A 2 -5.76 1.95 9.33
CA THR A 2 -4.31 1.96 9.09
C THR A 2 -3.74 0.76 9.82
N ALA A 3 -3.38 -0.28 9.08
CA ALA A 3 -2.73 -1.46 9.65
C ALA A 3 -1.28 -1.08 10.00
N VAL A 4 -0.95 -1.12 11.29
CA VAL A 4 0.43 -1.23 11.75
C VAL A 4 0.51 -2.62 12.35
N ALA A 5 0.97 -3.57 11.55
CA ALA A 5 1.51 -4.84 12.02
C ALA A 5 2.99 -4.82 11.63
N GLU A 6 3.84 -5.38 12.48
CA GLU A 6 5.28 -5.49 12.28
C GLU A 6 5.58 -5.98 10.85
N GLY A 7 6.18 -5.10 10.03
CA GLY A 7 6.16 -5.20 8.56
C GLY A 7 5.18 -4.20 7.94
N ALA A 8 5.50 -2.91 8.04
CA ALA A 8 4.56 -1.84 7.71
C ALA A 8 4.18 -1.86 6.22
N ILE A 9 2.88 -2.02 5.96
CA ILE A 9 2.28 -1.74 4.66
C ILE A 9 1.45 -0.47 4.83
N LEU A 10 1.84 0.58 4.11
CA LEU A 10 1.18 1.87 4.20
C LEU A 10 0.00 1.92 3.22
N ALA A 11 -1.19 2.20 3.74
CA ALA A 11 -2.27 2.77 2.95
C ALA A 11 -1.89 4.22 2.62
N ALA A 12 -1.91 4.56 1.33
CA ALA A 12 -1.29 5.76 0.76
C ALA A 12 -1.85 7.15 1.18
N ASN A 13 -2.63 7.25 2.26
CA ASN A 13 -3.24 8.51 2.75
C ASN A 13 -2.82 8.87 4.19
N SER A 14 -1.66 8.45 4.68
CA SER A 14 -1.31 8.58 6.11
C SER A 14 -0.22 9.62 6.41
N ASP A 15 -0.54 10.54 7.32
CA ASP A 15 0.39 11.50 7.94
C ASP A 15 1.60 10.83 8.61
N LEU A 16 1.46 9.55 9.00
CA LEU A 16 2.53 8.74 9.56
C LEU A 16 3.76 8.63 8.64
N PHE A 17 3.55 8.60 7.32
CA PHE A 17 4.66 8.53 6.35
C PHE A 17 5.54 9.80 6.38
N ASN A 18 4.92 10.96 6.59
CA ASN A 18 5.61 12.24 6.61
C ASN A 18 6.25 12.52 7.97
N LYS A 19 5.62 12.10 9.07
CA LYS A 19 6.05 12.42 10.44
C LYS A 19 7.21 11.56 10.96
N ALA A 20 7.43 10.35 10.42
CA ALA A 20 8.46 9.43 10.92
C ALA A 20 9.29 8.78 9.79
N PRO A 21 10.30 9.48 9.24
CA PRO A 21 11.14 8.99 8.15
C PRO A 21 11.81 7.64 8.44
N GLN A 22 12.16 7.38 9.70
CA GLN A 22 12.76 6.14 10.17
C GLN A 22 11.87 4.91 9.94
N ASN A 23 10.56 5.09 9.80
CA ASN A 23 9.62 3.99 9.56
C ASN A 23 9.71 3.45 8.13
N ARG A 24 10.28 4.22 7.20
CA ARG A 24 10.41 3.83 5.79
C ARG A 24 11.24 2.56 5.60
N LYS A 25 12.20 2.30 6.49
CA LYS A 25 13.04 1.08 6.45
C LYS A 25 12.24 -0.22 6.67
N PHE A 26 11.05 -0.11 7.26
CA PHE A 26 10.15 -1.22 7.51
C PHE A 26 9.06 -1.36 6.44
N LEU A 27 9.02 -0.45 5.46
CA LEU A 27 8.04 -0.50 4.38
C LEU A 27 8.36 -1.68 3.47
N ARG A 28 7.36 -2.54 3.22
CA ARG A 28 7.50 -3.72 2.35
C ARG A 28 6.70 -3.60 1.05
N GLY A 29 5.78 -2.67 1.01
CA GLY A 29 4.97 -2.37 -0.16
C GLY A 29 3.92 -1.32 0.15
N VAL A 30 3.27 -0.84 -0.90
CA VAL A 30 2.22 0.18 -0.83
C VAL A 30 0.95 -0.40 -1.42
N ILE A 31 -0.19 -0.10 -0.80
CA ILE A 31 -1.51 -0.31 -1.39
C ILE A 31 -2.20 1.06 -1.44
N ALA A 32 -2.79 1.40 -2.58
CA ALA A 32 -3.38 2.72 -2.79
C ALA A 32 -4.88 2.62 -3.10
N SER A 33 -5.67 3.44 -2.41
CA SER A 33 -7.06 3.69 -2.80
C SER A 33 -7.16 5.00 -3.59
N GLY A 34 -8.21 5.14 -4.39
CA GLY A 34 -8.56 6.37 -5.08
C GLY A 34 -9.98 6.31 -5.62
N ASN A 35 -10.31 7.22 -6.52
CA ASN A 35 -11.56 7.18 -7.28
C ASN A 35 -11.20 7.20 -8.77
N SER A 36 -11.74 6.27 -9.56
CA SER A 36 -11.44 6.16 -10.99
C SER A 36 -11.92 7.36 -11.80
N ASN A 37 -12.86 8.16 -11.28
CA ASN A 37 -13.27 9.44 -11.86
C ASN A 37 -12.11 10.43 -12.05
N PHE A 38 -10.99 10.22 -11.36
CA PHE A 38 -9.75 11.01 -11.54
C PHE A 38 -8.89 10.54 -12.73
N GLY A 39 -9.36 9.55 -13.50
CA GLY A 39 -8.74 9.06 -14.73
C GLY A 39 -7.29 8.67 -14.53
N ALA A 40 -6.38 9.31 -15.28
CA ALA A 40 -4.94 9.03 -15.22
C ALA A 40 -4.31 9.24 -13.83
N THR A 41 -4.96 10.03 -12.97
CA THR A 41 -4.49 10.31 -11.60
C THR A 41 -5.15 9.46 -10.52
N TYR A 42 -6.02 8.52 -10.91
CA TYR A 42 -6.55 7.49 -10.01
C TYR A 42 -5.39 6.88 -9.20
N ALA A 43 -5.54 6.80 -7.87
CA ALA A 43 -4.60 6.17 -6.93
C ALA A 43 -3.10 6.49 -7.15
N ILE A 44 -2.78 7.70 -7.67
CA ILE A 44 -1.41 8.11 -8.04
C ILE A 44 -0.44 8.16 -6.86
N ALA A 45 -0.95 8.37 -5.64
CA ALA A 45 -0.16 8.33 -4.42
C ALA A 45 0.60 7.01 -4.25
N GLY A 46 0.02 5.88 -4.70
CA GLY A 46 0.70 4.58 -4.69
C GLY A 46 1.99 4.58 -5.51
N ASN A 47 1.93 5.11 -6.73
CA ASN A 47 3.08 5.21 -7.62
C ASN A 47 4.15 6.14 -7.03
N ILE A 48 3.73 7.30 -6.49
CA ILE A 48 4.64 8.28 -5.89
C ILE A 48 5.38 7.69 -4.69
N ILE A 49 4.68 7.02 -3.77
CA ILE A 49 5.31 6.42 -2.58
C ILE A 49 6.19 5.23 -2.98
N SER A 50 5.70 4.38 -3.90
CA SER A 50 6.48 3.25 -4.44
C SER A 50 7.81 3.71 -5.01
N ALA A 51 7.80 4.74 -5.87
CA ALA A 51 9.02 5.31 -6.44
C ALA A 51 9.91 5.98 -5.38
N LYS A 52 9.33 6.77 -4.46
CA LYS A 52 10.08 7.48 -3.42
C LYS A 52 10.75 6.54 -2.42
N CYS A 53 10.14 5.40 -2.13
CA CYS A 53 10.61 4.46 -1.12
C CYS A 53 11.23 3.19 -1.69
N GLN A 54 11.25 3.02 -3.01
CA GLN A 54 11.81 1.85 -3.69
C GLN A 54 11.18 0.54 -3.18
N VAL A 55 9.85 0.55 -3.03
CA VAL A 55 9.05 -0.61 -2.62
C VAL A 55 7.95 -0.88 -3.66
N PRO A 56 7.47 -2.12 -3.81
CA PRO A 56 6.43 -2.42 -4.80
C PRO A 56 5.08 -1.77 -4.45
N LEU A 57 4.36 -1.31 -5.48
CA LEU A 57 2.93 -1.05 -5.40
C LEU A 57 2.18 -2.38 -5.56
N LEU A 58 1.64 -2.90 -4.46
CA LEU A 58 1.07 -4.24 -4.39
C LEU A 58 -0.35 -4.31 -4.95
N TYR A 59 -1.16 -3.27 -4.73
CA TYR A 59 -2.54 -3.25 -5.18
C TYR A 59 -3.15 -1.84 -5.23
N ARG A 60 -4.19 -1.68 -6.05
CA ARG A 60 -5.00 -0.46 -6.16
C ARG A 60 -6.48 -0.82 -6.07
N PHE A 61 -7.26 -0.07 -5.30
CA PHE A 61 -8.70 -0.25 -5.19
C PHE A 61 -9.44 1.09 -5.20
N GLU A 62 -10.77 1.05 -5.30
CA GLU A 62 -11.59 2.27 -5.40
C GLU A 62 -12.37 2.54 -4.11
N LEU A 63 -12.39 3.79 -3.66
CA LEU A 63 -13.13 4.27 -2.48
C LEU A 63 -12.84 3.40 -1.24
N LEU A 64 -13.87 2.73 -0.72
CA LEU A 64 -13.81 1.85 0.44
C LEU A 64 -13.32 0.43 0.10
N GLY A 65 -13.24 0.10 -1.19
CA GLY A 65 -12.96 -1.23 -1.68
C GLY A 65 -14.19 -2.13 -1.71
N THR A 66 -14.04 -3.25 -2.42
CA THR A 66 -15.02 -4.33 -2.51
C THR A 66 -14.54 -5.56 -1.77
N GLU A 67 -15.41 -6.55 -1.58
CA GLU A 67 -15.01 -7.85 -1.04
C GLU A 67 -13.91 -8.51 -1.89
N ARG A 68 -13.95 -8.30 -3.22
CA ARG A 68 -12.91 -8.78 -4.13
C ARG A 68 -11.55 -8.12 -3.85
N ASP A 69 -11.56 -6.82 -3.53
CA ASP A 69 -10.34 -6.09 -3.18
C ASP A 69 -9.77 -6.60 -1.86
N LEU A 70 -10.63 -6.86 -0.87
CA LEU A 70 -10.23 -7.47 0.40
C LEU A 70 -9.55 -8.83 0.19
N GLN A 71 -10.15 -9.70 -0.62
CA GLN A 71 -9.60 -11.02 -0.93
C GLN A 71 -8.25 -10.92 -1.64
N LYS A 72 -8.13 -10.07 -2.66
CA LYS A 72 -6.87 -9.87 -3.39
C LYS A 72 -5.78 -9.29 -2.49
N VAL A 73 -6.11 -8.32 -1.63
CA VAL A 73 -5.15 -7.77 -0.67
C VAL A 73 -4.67 -8.88 0.25
N ARG A 74 -5.56 -9.66 0.87
CA ARG A 74 -5.18 -10.78 1.77
C ARG A 74 -4.25 -11.78 1.08
N GLN A 75 -4.58 -12.20 -0.14
CA GLN A 75 -3.75 -13.12 -0.91
C GLN A 75 -2.37 -12.52 -1.24
N GLY A 76 -2.34 -11.27 -1.70
CA GLY A 76 -1.09 -10.57 -2.00
C GLY A 76 -0.20 -10.40 -0.76
N LEU A 77 -0.79 -10.11 0.40
CA LEU A 77 -0.03 -10.05 1.65
C LEU A 77 0.62 -11.39 1.98
N GLN A 78 -0.12 -12.50 1.90
CA GLN A 78 0.46 -13.82 2.17
C GLN A 78 1.67 -14.13 1.28
N GLN A 79 1.60 -13.79 -0.01
CA GLN A 79 2.70 -13.99 -0.96
C GLN A 79 3.93 -13.15 -0.61
N VAL A 80 3.73 -11.87 -0.27
CA VAL A 80 4.83 -10.97 0.12
C VAL A 80 5.55 -11.48 1.37
N TRP A 81 4.82 -12.02 2.34
CA TRP A 81 5.43 -12.59 3.55
C TRP A 81 6.16 -13.89 3.27
N GLN A 82 5.64 -14.76 2.40
CA GLN A 82 6.33 -16.00 2.01
C GLN A 82 7.66 -15.72 1.31
N GLN A 83 7.71 -14.72 0.42
CA GLN A 83 8.94 -14.33 -0.26
C GLN A 83 9.99 -13.70 0.67
N GLN A 84 9.59 -13.14 1.81
CA GLN A 84 10.52 -12.57 2.81
C GLN A 84 11.13 -13.61 3.75
N MET A 85 10.54 -14.81 3.83
CA MET A 85 11.04 -15.90 4.68
C MET A 85 11.94 -16.89 3.93
N GLN A 86 12.23 -16.63 2.64
CA GLN A 86 13.22 -17.34 1.83
C GLN A 86 14.47 -16.48 1.68
#